data_AF-K6Z8R7-F1
#
_entry.id   AF-K6Z8R7-F1
#
_cell.length_a   1.000
_cell.length_b   1.000
_cell.length_c   1.000
_cell.angle_alpha   90.00
_cell.angle_beta   90.00
_cell.angle_gamma   90.00
#
_symmetry.space_group_name_H-M   'P 1'
#
loop_
_entity.id
_entity.type
_entity.pdbx_description
1 polymer ?
#
loop_
_entity_poly.entity_id
_entity_poly.type
_entity_poly.pdbx_seq_one_letter_code
_entity_poly.pdbx_strand_id
1 'polypeptide(L)'
;MNMGESAVTLTTEQLRINPNHQIQVIKIGHQRTPVLIIDNYFDSLTSVLSLAQHTAHFAPDEATYYPGVRSKLPKEYVLASLKPLMKGLYNIFNIARELASAPVDNYFS
;
A
#
# COMPACT_ATOMS: atom_id res chain seq x y z
N MET A 1 -12.31 -10.56 -33.25
CA MET A 1 -12.58 -9.10 -33.23
C MET A 1 -11.77 -8.56 -32.07
N ASN A 2 -10.56 -8.06 -32.33
CA ASN A 2 -9.63 -7.58 -31.30
C ASN A 2 -10.05 -6.16 -30.89
N MET A 3 -10.66 -6.03 -29.72
CA MET A 3 -10.72 -4.75 -29.01
C MET A 3 -9.41 -4.65 -28.22
N GLY A 4 -8.54 -3.70 -28.58
CA GLY A 4 -7.33 -3.44 -27.82
C GLY A 4 -7.72 -3.05 -26.39
N GLU A 5 -7.30 -3.84 -25.42
CA GLU A 5 -7.35 -3.45 -24.01
C GLU A 5 -6.43 -2.24 -23.84
N SER A 6 -7.03 -1.05 -23.75
CA SER A 6 -6.30 0.14 -23.30
C SER A 6 -5.75 -0.16 -21.91
N ALA A 7 -4.42 -0.15 -21.77
CA ALA A 7 -3.75 -0.38 -20.51
C ALA A 7 -4.29 0.58 -19.44
N VAL A 8 -4.94 0.03 -18.41
CA VAL A 8 -5.44 0.82 -17.28
C VAL A 8 -4.24 1.44 -16.58
N THR A 9 -4.15 2.77 -16.62
CA THR A 9 -3.06 3.54 -16.01
C THR A 9 -3.55 4.17 -14.71
N LEU A 10 -2.90 3.83 -13.61
CA LEU A 10 -3.20 4.42 -12.31
C LEU A 10 -2.50 5.77 -12.17
N THR A 11 -3.23 6.80 -11.72
CA THR A 11 -2.64 8.11 -11.40
C THR A 11 -2.83 8.43 -9.92
N THR A 12 -1.94 9.25 -9.37
CA THR A 12 -2.01 9.69 -7.96
C THR A 12 -3.30 10.46 -7.67
N GLU A 13 -3.88 11.15 -8.66
CA GLU A 13 -5.12 11.93 -8.50
C GLU A 13 -6.35 11.06 -8.21
N GLN A 14 -6.32 9.81 -8.67
CA GLN A 14 -7.38 8.83 -8.40
C GLN A 14 -7.26 8.22 -7.00
N LEU A 15 -6.12 8.41 -6.32
CA LEU A 15 -5.81 7.85 -5.00
C LEU A 15 -5.92 8.92 -3.92
N ARG A 16 -7.14 9.33 -3.66
CA ARG A 16 -7.45 10.34 -2.63
C ARG A 16 -7.66 9.65 -1.28
N ILE A 17 -7.03 10.19 -0.24
CA ILE A 17 -7.30 9.78 1.14
C ILE A 17 -8.78 10.06 1.44
N ASN A 18 -9.47 9.08 2.01
CA ASN A 18 -10.84 9.22 2.45
C ASN A 18 -10.90 10.27 3.58
N PRO A 19 -11.70 11.34 3.50
CA PRO A 19 -11.82 12.29 4.61
C PRO A 19 -12.36 11.65 5.90
N ASN A 20 -13.04 10.51 5.79
CA ASN A 20 -13.58 9.72 6.90
C ASN A 20 -12.71 8.49 7.23
N HIS A 21 -11.44 8.46 6.80
CA HIS A 21 -10.50 7.43 7.22
C HIS A 21 -10.35 7.41 8.74
N GLN A 22 -10.06 6.24 9.30
CA GLN A 22 -9.90 6.06 10.73
C GLN A 22 -8.44 5.72 11.03
N ILE A 23 -7.85 6.43 12.00
CA ILE A 23 -6.50 6.16 12.49
C ILE A 23 -6.57 5.92 13.97
N GLN A 24 -6.03 4.77 14.40
CA GLN A 24 -5.91 4.43 15.81
C GLN A 24 -4.49 3.97 16.12
N VAL A 25 -3.97 4.43 17.26
CA VAL A 25 -2.74 3.88 17.84
C VAL A 25 -3.10 3.21 19.16
N ILE A 26 -2.94 1.90 19.24
CA ILE A 26 -3.06 1.13 20.48
C ILE A 26 -1.66 0.75 20.98
N LYS A 27 -1.55 0.48 22.28
CA LYS A 27 -0.31 -0.01 22.90
C LYS A 27 -0.57 -1.38 23.51
N ILE A 28 0.16 -2.39 23.05
CA ILE A 28 -0.06 -3.79 23.43
C ILE A 28 1.09 -4.33 24.29
N GLY A 29 0.75 -5.27 25.18
CA GLY A 29 1.70 -5.95 26.07
C GLY A 29 2.34 -5.04 27.13
N HIS A 30 3.18 -5.64 27.98
CA HIS A 30 3.88 -4.90 29.05
C HIS A 30 4.86 -3.86 28.50
N GLN A 31 5.45 -4.13 27.34
CA GLN A 31 6.39 -3.21 26.66
C GLN A 31 5.69 -2.03 25.99
N ARG A 32 4.35 -2.00 25.97
CA ARG A 32 3.54 -0.93 25.37
C ARG A 32 3.87 -0.68 23.89
N THR A 33 4.17 -1.74 23.15
CA THR A 33 4.52 -1.68 21.73
C THR A 33 3.39 -1.00 20.96
N PRO A 34 3.66 0.07 20.19
CA PRO A 34 2.62 0.74 19.42
C PRO A 34 2.17 -0.13 18.26
N VAL A 35 0.86 -0.18 18.03
CA VAL A 35 0.24 -0.73 16.83
C VAL A 35 -0.61 0.37 16.21
N LEU A 36 -0.30 0.70 14.97
CA LEU A 36 -1.03 1.67 14.15
C LEU A 36 -2.04 0.91 13.29
N ILE A 37 -3.32 1.23 13.44
CA ILE A 37 -4.43 0.71 12.64
C ILE A 37 -4.93 1.88 11.79
N ILE A 38 -5.01 1.64 10.48
CA ILE A 38 -5.50 2.63 9.51
C ILE A 38 -6.59 1.95 8.70
N ASP A 39 -7.83 2.35 8.93
CA ASP A 39 -8.99 1.78 8.25
C ASP A 39 -9.61 2.79 7.28
N ASN A 40 -10.23 2.25 6.23
CA ASN A 40 -10.95 3.00 5.21
C ASN A 40 -10.09 4.14 4.60
N TYR A 41 -8.84 3.82 4.26
CA TYR A 41 -7.81 4.82 3.99
C TYR A 41 -8.03 5.64 2.71
N PHE A 42 -8.36 4.99 1.60
CA PHE A 42 -8.65 5.66 0.32
C PHE A 42 -10.16 5.80 0.11
N ASP A 43 -10.56 6.88 -0.55
CA ASP A 43 -11.97 7.16 -0.87
C ASP A 43 -12.53 6.16 -1.91
N SER A 44 -11.66 5.67 -2.79
CA SER A 44 -11.99 4.62 -3.76
C SER A 44 -10.77 3.76 -4.09
N LEU A 45 -11.02 2.48 -4.35
CA LEU A 45 -10.02 1.52 -4.83
C LEU A 45 -10.29 1.04 -6.26
N THR A 46 -11.29 1.58 -6.95
CA THR A 46 -11.75 1.08 -8.26
C THR A 46 -10.62 0.92 -9.28
N SER A 47 -9.76 1.94 -9.44
CA SER A 47 -8.64 1.89 -10.38
C SER A 47 -7.57 0.86 -9.97
N VAL A 48 -7.34 0.68 -8.67
CA VAL A 48 -6.37 -0.30 -8.15
C VAL A 48 -6.87 -1.71 -8.39
N LEU A 49 -8.15 -1.96 -8.12
CA LEU A 49 -8.80 -3.25 -8.37
C LEU A 49 -8.85 -3.59 -9.86
N SER A 50 -9.18 -2.62 -10.71
CA SER A 50 -9.18 -2.80 -12.17
C SER A 50 -7.78 -3.16 -12.68
N LEU A 51 -6.74 -2.48 -12.18
CA LEU A 51 -5.36 -2.81 -12.53
C LEU A 51 -4.98 -4.22 -12.08
N ALA A 52 -5.34 -4.62 -10.86
CA ALA A 52 -5.12 -5.97 -10.37
C ALA A 52 -5.84 -7.04 -11.22
N GLN A 53 -7.06 -6.76 -11.69
CA GLN A 53 -7.85 -7.73 -12.45
C GLN A 53 -7.41 -7.88 -13.91
N HIS A 54 -6.98 -6.78 -14.55
CA HIS A 54 -6.82 -6.75 -16.01
C HIS A 54 -5.37 -6.53 -16.47
N THR A 55 -4.51 -5.98 -15.63
CA THR A 55 -3.14 -5.59 -16.03
C THR A 55 -2.05 -6.32 -15.25
N ALA A 56 -2.31 -6.63 -13.97
CA ALA A 56 -1.34 -7.27 -13.10
C ALA A 56 -1.00 -8.70 -13.57
N HIS A 57 0.27 -9.08 -13.42
CA HIS A 57 0.75 -10.42 -13.77
C HIS A 57 1.11 -11.18 -12.50
N PHE A 58 0.21 -12.06 -12.08
CA PHE A 58 0.41 -12.89 -10.90
C PHE A 58 1.21 -14.13 -11.25
N ALA A 59 2.37 -14.29 -10.62
CA ALA A 59 3.24 -15.45 -10.76
C ALA A 59 3.72 -15.94 -9.39
N PRO A 60 4.09 -17.23 -9.24
CA PRO A 60 4.69 -17.72 -8.01
C PRO A 60 5.90 -16.87 -7.60
N ASP A 61 5.94 -16.47 -6.33
CA ASP A 61 7.08 -15.76 -5.76
C ASP A 61 8.03 -16.76 -5.11
N GLU A 62 9.00 -17.24 -5.87
CA GLU A 62 10.00 -18.21 -5.40
C GLU A 62 10.99 -17.62 -4.38
N ALA A 63 11.01 -16.29 -4.21
CA ALA A 63 11.93 -15.62 -3.30
C ALA A 63 11.43 -15.59 -1.85
N THR A 64 10.15 -15.89 -1.59
CA THR A 64 9.58 -15.85 -0.23
C THR A 64 9.07 -17.21 0.22
N TYR A 65 9.21 -17.48 1.52
CA TYR A 65 8.70 -18.71 2.14
C TYR A 65 7.17 -18.76 2.25
N TYR A 66 6.46 -17.69 1.85
CA TYR A 66 5.00 -17.64 1.90
C TYR A 66 4.44 -18.15 0.57
N PRO A 67 3.74 -19.31 0.55
CA PRO A 67 3.20 -19.87 -0.69
C PRO A 67 2.14 -18.93 -1.29
N GLY A 68 2.25 -18.63 -2.59
CA GLY A 68 1.27 -17.79 -3.28
C GLY A 68 1.74 -17.30 -4.66
N VAL A 69 0.83 -16.63 -5.36
CA VAL A 69 1.12 -15.89 -6.61
C VAL A 69 1.04 -14.40 -6.33
N ARG A 70 1.99 -13.63 -6.87
CA ARG A 70 2.12 -12.20 -6.59
C ARG A 70 2.35 -11.41 -7.86
N SER A 71 1.93 -10.15 -7.83
CA SER A 71 2.23 -9.16 -8.87
C SER A 71 2.72 -7.88 -8.21
N LYS A 72 3.67 -7.17 -8.82
CA LYS A 72 4.14 -5.88 -8.28
C LYS A 72 3.00 -4.88 -8.17
N LEU A 73 2.97 -4.13 -7.07
CA LEU A 73 2.08 -2.98 -6.94
C LEU A 73 2.55 -1.82 -7.84
N PRO A 74 1.62 -1.04 -8.42
CA PRO A 74 1.96 0.21 -9.09
C PRO A 74 2.68 1.17 -8.15
N LYS A 75 3.69 1.86 -8.66
CA LYS A 75 4.49 2.82 -7.88
C LYS A 75 3.61 3.94 -7.31
N GLU A 76 2.64 4.39 -8.09
CA GLU A 76 1.69 5.45 -7.74
C GLU A 76 0.88 5.07 -6.51
N TYR A 77 0.43 3.81 -6.42
CA TYR A 77 -0.28 3.29 -5.26
C TYR A 77 0.59 3.29 -4.00
N VAL A 78 1.81 2.79 -4.10
CA VAL A 78 2.76 2.72 -2.99
C VAL A 78 3.07 4.13 -2.46
N LEU A 79 3.35 5.07 -3.36
CA LEU A 79 3.67 6.45 -2.98
C LEU A 79 2.47 7.18 -2.38
N ALA A 80 1.27 7.04 -2.96
CA ALA A 80 0.06 7.65 -2.43
C ALA A 80 -0.29 7.08 -1.04
N SER A 81 0.00 5.80 -0.80
CA SER A 81 -0.24 5.14 0.48
C SER A 81 0.71 5.64 1.57
N LEU A 82 2.00 5.72 1.26
CA LEU A 82 3.02 5.91 2.30
C LEU A 82 3.39 7.38 2.55
N LYS A 83 3.50 8.21 1.50
CA LYS A 83 3.97 9.61 1.65
C LYS A 83 3.23 10.38 2.75
N PRO A 84 1.88 10.33 2.85
CA PRO A 84 1.15 11.07 3.88
C PRO A 84 1.41 10.54 5.30
N LEU A 85 1.77 9.27 5.42
CA LEU A 85 1.94 8.58 6.71
C LEU A 85 3.35 8.73 7.28
N MET A 86 4.35 9.03 6.45
CA MET A 86 5.77 8.96 6.85
C MET A 86 6.10 9.73 8.13
N LYS A 87 5.63 10.98 8.25
CA LYS A 87 5.86 11.77 9.47
C LYS A 87 5.24 11.11 10.71
N GLY A 88 4.03 10.57 10.57
CA GLY A 88 3.32 9.86 11.63
C GLY A 88 4.05 8.58 12.03
N LEU A 89 4.49 7.78 11.05
CA LEU A 89 5.25 6.55 11.27
C LEU A 89 6.54 6.82 12.07
N TYR A 90 7.32 7.83 11.68
CA TYR A 90 8.56 8.16 12.40
C TYR A 90 8.29 8.55 13.86
N ASN A 91 7.23 9.32 14.11
CA ASN A 91 6.87 9.74 15.46
C ASN A 91 6.32 8.60 16.31
N ILE A 92 5.42 7.78 15.76
CA ILE A 92 4.76 6.68 16.50
C ILE A 92 5.77 5.61 16.89
N PHE A 93 6.68 5.26 15.98
CA PHE A 93 7.66 4.19 16.16
C PHE A 93 9.03 4.70 16.64
N ASN A 94 9.16 6.00 16.91
CA ASN A 94 10.40 6.64 17.35
C ASN A 94 11.60 6.32 16.43
N ILE A 95 11.38 6.39 15.11
CA ILE A 95 12.40 6.15 14.10
C ILE A 95 13.29 7.39 14.00
N ALA A 96 14.61 7.20 14.02
CA ALA A 96 15.57 8.27 13.87
C ALA A 96 15.44 8.93 12.48
N ARG A 97 15.45 10.27 12.41
CA ARG A 97 15.08 11.01 11.19
C ARG A 97 16.12 10.89 10.08
N GLU A 98 17.36 10.61 10.45
CA GLU A 98 18.49 10.37 9.58
C GLU A 98 18.40 9.03 8.83
N LEU A 99 17.57 8.10 9.31
CA LEU A 99 17.34 6.83 8.63
C LEU A 99 16.40 7.08 7.44
N ALA A 100 16.89 6.84 6.23
CA ALA A 100 16.06 6.88 5.04
C ALA A 100 15.19 5.61 4.95
N SER A 101 13.88 5.77 4.87
CA SER A 101 12.96 4.67 4.57
C SER A 101 12.73 4.57 3.07
N ALA A 102 12.81 3.36 2.52
CA ALA A 102 12.35 3.05 1.18
C ALA A 102 11.33 1.92 1.26
N PRO A 103 10.20 2.01 0.54
CA PRO A 103 9.27 0.89 0.45
C PRO A 103 9.92 -0.24 -0.34
N VAL A 104 9.87 -1.45 0.20
CA VAL A 104 10.35 -2.68 -0.42
C VAL A 104 9.22 -3.70 -0.43
N ASP A 105 9.34 -4.72 -1.29
CA ASP A 105 8.43 -5.86 -1.33
C ASP A 105 6.93 -5.52 -1.45
N ASN A 106 6.62 -4.52 -2.27
CA ASN A 106 5.24 -4.07 -2.50
C ASN A 106 4.59 -4.91 -3.61
N TYR A 107 3.73 -5.85 -3.22
CA TYR A 107 3.04 -6.76 -4.14
C TYR A 107 1.54 -6.85 -3.83
N PHE A 108 0.73 -7.04 -4.88
CA PHE A 108 -0.56 -7.70 -4.75
C PHE A 108 -0.31 -9.18 -4.38
N SER A 109 -1.16 -9.76 -3.54
CA SER A 109 -1.11 -11.16 -3.10
C SER A 109 -2.50 -11.78 -3.10
#